data_AF-A0A6P0SW11-F1
#
_entry.id   AF-A0A6P0SW11-F1
#
_cell.length_a   1.000
_cell.length_b   1.000
_cell.length_c   1.000
_cell.angle_alpha   90.00
_cell.angle_beta   90.00
_cell.angle_gamma   90.00
#
_symmetry.space_group_name_H-M   'P 1'
#
loop_
_entity.id
_entity.type
_entity.pdbx_description
1 polymer ?
#
loop_
_entity_poly.entity_id
_entity_poly.type
_entity_poly.pdbx_seq_one_letter_code
_entity_poly.pdbx_strand_id
1 'polypeptide(L)'
;GKFDVDKIEVRVDGKSLPVSEVVWDKENYSLQIYMEEPVPANENVELVFSNVKNPDGGTYYFVCYVLAAGDIPLPTYVGTWIVSIGR
;
A
#
# COMPACT_ATOMS: atom_id res chain seq x y z
N GLY A 1 -8.03 -11.98 -4.46
CA GLY A 1 -7.16 -11.68 -5.61
C GLY A 1 -5.73 -12.05 -5.27
N LYS A 2 -4.78 -11.75 -6.15
CA LYS A 2 -3.34 -11.91 -5.89
C LYS A 2 -2.56 -10.79 -6.59
N PHE A 3 -1.37 -10.50 -6.09
CA PHE A 3 -0.42 -9.57 -6.67
C PHE A 3 0.99 -10.10 -6.42
N ASP A 4 1.98 -9.54 -7.11
CA ASP A 4 3.38 -9.90 -6.99
C ASP A 4 4.03 -9.06 -5.89
N VAL A 5 4.33 -9.69 -4.74
CA VAL A 5 4.84 -9.02 -3.54
C VAL A 5 6.24 -8.43 -3.78
N ASP A 6 7.03 -9.11 -4.61
CA ASP A 6 8.40 -8.69 -4.95
C ASP A 6 8.44 -7.51 -5.94
N LYS A 7 7.27 -7.07 -6.42
CA LYS A 7 7.11 -5.96 -7.40
C LYS A 7 6.13 -4.90 -6.92
N ILE A 8 6.07 -4.71 -5.61
CA ILE A 8 5.38 -3.56 -5.01
C ILE A 8 6.33 -2.37 -5.02
N GLU A 9 5.81 -1.23 -5.44
CA GLU A 9 6.56 0.03 -5.43
C GLU A 9 5.79 1.10 -4.65
N VAL A 10 6.55 1.96 -3.98
CA VAL A 10 6.07 3.24 -3.45
C VAL A 10 6.74 4.33 -4.26
N ARG A 11 5.96 5.13 -4.97
CA ARG A 11 6.49 6.18 -5.86
C ARG A 11 6.15 7.57 -5.36
N VAL A 12 7.07 8.48 -5.59
CA VAL A 12 6.89 9.94 -5.47
C VAL A 12 7.34 10.56 -6.78
N ASP A 13 6.50 11.41 -7.38
CA ASP A 13 6.73 12.02 -8.69
C ASP A 13 7.13 11.00 -9.78
N GLY A 14 6.48 9.84 -9.76
CA GLY A 14 6.72 8.75 -10.72
C GLY A 14 8.03 7.97 -10.51
N LYS A 15 8.81 8.28 -9.47
CA LYS A 15 10.06 7.57 -9.12
C LYS A 15 9.84 6.62 -7.96
N SER A 16 10.28 5.36 -8.10
CA SER A 16 10.24 4.40 -6.99
C SER A 16 11.22 4.79 -5.90
N LEU A 17 10.75 4.78 -4.67
CA LEU A 17 11.55 4.88 -3.46
C LEU A 17 12.01 3.48 -3.00
N PRO A 18 13.11 3.37 -2.26
CA PRO A 18 13.61 2.10 -1.76
C PRO A 18 12.69 1.54 -0.67
N VAL A 19 12.22 0.31 -0.89
CA VAL A 19 11.39 -0.46 0.05
C VAL A 19 12.27 -1.49 0.74
N SER A 20 12.28 -1.47 2.07
CA SER A 20 13.06 -2.38 2.91
C SER A 20 12.39 -3.75 2.98
N GLU A 21 11.09 -3.76 3.27
CA GLU A 21 10.33 -4.99 3.48
C GLU A 21 8.87 -4.82 3.08
N VAL A 22 8.30 -5.89 2.52
CA VAL A 22 6.87 -6.00 2.26
C VAL A 22 6.35 -7.26 2.95
N VAL A 23 5.39 -7.07 3.86
CA VAL A 23 4.73 -8.17 4.59
C VAL A 23 3.30 -8.30 4.10
N TRP A 24 2.99 -9.43 3.45
CA TRP A 24 1.65 -9.75 2.98
C TRP A 24 0.98 -10.80 3.88
N ASP A 25 0.08 -10.36 4.75
CA ASP A 25 -0.76 -11.21 5.58
C ASP A 25 -2.05 -11.55 4.83
N LYS A 26 -2.08 -12.76 4.27
CA LYS A 26 -3.21 -13.27 3.49
C LYS A 26 -4.45 -13.57 4.33
N GLU A 27 -4.29 -13.90 5.60
CA GLU A 27 -5.39 -14.29 6.47
C GLU A 27 -6.18 -13.05 6.89
N ASN A 28 -5.48 -11.97 7.21
CA ASN A 28 -6.07 -10.69 7.61
C ASN A 28 -6.27 -9.70 6.45
N TYR A 29 -5.89 -10.08 5.22
CA TYR A 29 -5.89 -9.21 4.03
C TYR A 29 -5.13 -7.88 4.25
N SER A 30 -4.02 -7.96 4.98
CA SER A 30 -3.23 -6.79 5.38
C SER A 30 -1.88 -6.77 4.66
N LEU A 31 -1.58 -5.66 4.00
CA LEU A 31 -0.28 -5.40 3.40
C LEU A 31 0.44 -4.32 4.20
N GLN A 32 1.64 -4.64 4.67
CA GLN A 32 2.52 -3.69 5.34
C GLN A 32 3.75 -3.46 4.47
N ILE A 33 4.10 -2.19 4.27
CA ILE A 33 5.24 -1.78 3.45
C ILE A 33 6.15 -0.93 4.34
N TYR A 34 7.38 -1.38 4.53
CA TYR A 34 8.40 -0.68 5.29
C TYR A 34 9.40 -0.07 4.33
N MET A 35 9.56 1.25 4.39
CA MET A 35 10.49 1.99 3.55
C MET A 35 11.90 1.93 4.14
N GLU A 36 12.95 1.92 3.30
CA GLU A 36 14.33 2.07 3.80
C GLU A 36 14.58 3.48 4.34
N GLU A 37 13.97 4.47 3.69
CA GLU A 37 14.06 5.89 4.06
C GLU A 37 12.65 6.49 4.26
N PRO A 38 12.48 7.48 5.15
CA PRO A 38 11.21 8.16 5.31
C PRO A 38 10.70 8.76 3.99
N VAL A 39 9.42 8.58 3.71
CA VAL A 39 8.77 9.26 2.57
C VAL A 39 8.71 10.76 2.87
N PRO A 40 9.13 11.64 1.94
CA PRO A 40 9.08 13.08 2.16
C PRO A 40 7.67 13.57 2.47
N ALA A 41 7.56 14.53 3.39
CA ALA A 41 6.28 15.13 3.76
C ALA A 41 5.70 16.00 2.63
N ASN A 42 4.37 16.09 2.57
CA ASN A 42 3.61 16.88 1.60
C ASN A 42 3.76 16.47 0.13
N GLU A 43 4.19 15.23 -0.12
CA GLU A 43 4.30 14.69 -1.47
C GLU A 43 3.10 13.79 -1.84
N ASN A 44 2.82 13.71 -3.15
CA ASN A 44 1.88 12.74 -3.68
C ASN A 44 2.55 11.37 -3.75
N VAL A 45 2.01 10.41 -3.00
CA VAL A 45 2.52 9.05 -2.95
C VAL A 45 1.62 8.13 -3.77
N GLU A 46 2.23 7.31 -4.61
CA GLU A 46 1.56 6.27 -5.37
C GLU A 46 1.99 4.89 -4.84
N LEU A 47 1.02 4.00 -4.61
CA LEU A 47 1.27 2.59 -4.34
C LEU A 47 1.03 1.81 -5.63
N VAL A 48 2.05 1.12 -6.13
CA VAL A 48 1.96 0.38 -7.39
C VAL A 48 2.03 -1.11 -7.10
N PHE A 49 0.96 -1.80 -7.50
CA PHE A 49 0.82 -3.24 -7.38
C PHE A 49 0.96 -3.86 -8.76
N SER A 50 1.94 -4.74 -8.93
CA SER A 50 2.23 -5.37 -10.21
C SER A 50 1.59 -6.75 -10.34
N ASN A 51 1.29 -7.15 -11.58
CA ASN A 51 0.74 -8.47 -11.92
C ASN A 51 -0.52 -8.84 -11.14
N VAL A 52 -1.38 -7.83 -10.90
CA VAL A 52 -2.60 -7.99 -10.11
C VAL A 52 -3.60 -8.89 -10.85
N LYS A 53 -4.09 -9.91 -10.15
CA LYS A 53 -5.33 -10.59 -10.48
C LYS A 53 -6.36 -10.21 -9.43
N ASN A 54 -7.40 -9.50 -9.87
CA ASN A 54 -8.50 -9.07 -9.03
C ASN A 54 -9.20 -10.27 -8.34
N PRO A 55 -9.78 -10.08 -7.13
CA PRO A 55 -10.75 -11.02 -6.57
C PRO A 55 -12.00 -11.16 -7.47
N ASP A 56 -12.92 -12.03 -7.07
CA ASP A 56 -14.21 -12.17 -7.74
C ASP A 56 -15.01 -10.85 -7.74
N GLY A 57 -16.12 -10.82 -8.46
CA GLY A 57 -16.95 -9.62 -8.54
C GLY A 57 -17.52 -9.21 -7.18
N GLY A 58 -17.53 -7.91 -6.89
CA GLY A 58 -17.99 -7.37 -5.61
C GLY A 58 -17.48 -5.96 -5.32
N THR A 59 -17.85 -5.45 -4.15
CA THR A 59 -17.34 -4.17 -3.62
C THR A 59 -16.38 -4.47 -2.47
N TYR A 60 -15.17 -3.91 -2.58
CA TYR A 60 -14.06 -4.08 -1.65
C TYR A 60 -13.65 -2.73 -1.08
N TYR A 61 -13.14 -2.75 0.14
CA TYR A 61 -12.63 -1.57 0.83
C TYR A 61 -11.12 -1.71 0.96
N PHE A 62 -10.38 -0.82 0.31
CA PHE A 62 -8.94 -0.72 0.47
C PHE A 62 -8.68 0.38 1.51
N VAL A 63 -8.29 -0.02 2.73
CA VAL A 63 -8.05 0.90 3.84
C VAL A 63 -6.55 1.11 3.99
N CYS A 64 -6.12 2.36 4.17
CA CYS A 64 -4.70 2.67 4.37
C CYS A 64 -4.48 3.45 5.67
N TYR A 65 -3.43 3.04 6.37
CA TYR A 65 -2.83 3.73 7.50
C TYR A 65 -1.37 4.00 7.19
N VAL A 66 -0.84 5.10 7.71
CA VAL A 66 0.60 5.41 7.65
C VAL A 66 1.14 5.59 9.06
N LEU A 67 2.40 5.20 9.26
CA LEU A 67 3.15 5.51 10.46
C LEU A 67 4.04 6.72 10.16
N ALA A 68 3.79 7.84 10.83
CA ALA A 68 4.64 9.01 10.68
C ALA A 68 6.03 8.73 11.25
N ALA A 69 7.08 9.20 10.58
CA ALA A 69 8.43 9.18 11.09
C ALA A 69 8.56 10.19 12.25
N GLY A 70 8.41 9.71 13.49
CA GLY A 70 8.49 10.51 14.72
C GLY A 70 8.60 9.61 15.96
N ASP A 71 8.83 10.20 17.13
CA ASP A 71 9.21 9.47 18.37
C ASP A 71 8.17 8.44 18.85
N ILE A 72 6.89 8.62 18.50
CA ILE A 72 5.83 7.65 18.80
C ILE A 72 5.11 7.33 17.47
N PRO A 73 5.38 6.17 16.86
CA PRO A 73 4.71 5.77 15.63
C PRO A 73 3.25 5.42 15.94
N LEU A 74 2.35 6.38 15.70
CA LEU A 74 0.91 6.17 15.78
C LEU A 74 0.34 5.91 14.38
N PRO A 75 -0.38 4.79 14.17
CA PRO A 75 -1.09 4.55 12.93
C PRO A 75 -2.08 5.68 12.65
N THR A 76 -1.83 6.42 11.58
CA THR A 76 -2.70 7.50 11.12
C THR A 76 -3.50 7.01 9.94
N TYR A 77 -4.83 7.00 10.07
CA TYR A 77 -5.72 6.67 8.95
C TYR A 77 -5.61 7.74 7.87
N VAL A 78 -5.33 7.33 6.63
CA VAL A 78 -5.23 8.27 5.49
C VAL A 78 -6.39 8.17 4.54
N GLY A 79 -7.11 7.04 4.51
CA GLY A 79 -8.27 6.90 3.64
C GLY A 79 -8.78 5.49 3.46
N THR A 80 -9.94 5.43 2.80
CA THR A 80 -10.55 4.20 2.31
C THR A 80 -10.93 4.43 0.85
N TRP A 81 -10.46 3.55 -0.02
CA TRP A 81 -10.85 3.51 -1.43
C TRP A 81 -11.85 2.38 -1.61
N ILE A 82 -13.04 2.72 -2.10
CA ILE A 82 -14.08 1.74 -2.43
C ILE A 82 -13.81 1.25 -3.84
N VAL A 83 -13.50 -0.03 -3.99
CA VAL A 83 -13.15 -0.66 -5.26
C VAL A 83 -14.26 -1.63 -5.64
N SER A 84 -15.00 -1.29 -6.69
CA SER A 84 -16.02 -2.17 -7.27
C SER A 84 -15.44 -2.93 -8.46
N ILE A 85 -15.47 -4.26 -8.38
CA ILE A 85 -15.05 -5.16 -9.45
C ILE A 85 -16.32 -5.72 -10.08
N GLY A 86 -16.62 -5.24 -11.28
CA GLY A 86 -17.74 -5.72 -12.11
C GLY A 86 -17.35 -6.89 -13.01
N ARG A 87 -18.36 -7.47 -13.66
CA ARG A 87 -18.20 -8.40 -14.78
C ARG A 87 -18.06 -7.66 -16.10
#